data_AF-A0A2V5VFK4-F1
#
_entry.id   AF-A0A2V5VFK4-F1
#
_cell.length_a   1.000
_cell.length_b   1.000
_cell.length_c   1.000
_cell.angle_alpha   90.00
_cell.angle_beta   90.00
_cell.angle_gamma   90.00
#
_symmetry.space_group_name_H-M   'P 1'
#
loop_
_entity.id
_entity.type
_entity.pdbx_description
1 polymer ?
#
loop_
_entity_poly.entity_id
_entity_poly.type
_entity_poly.pdbx_seq_one_letter_code
_entity_poly.pdbx_strand_id
1 'polypeptide(L)'
;MEGNYPGLGVWPNGEWWKRPRKGTPTKTQLRLPGCLRVNPFPAPGIVHFEWYVPVDKRHHRYFQFSVKWTSGLKAWRFRLAYWLWWRWLAHVQFNGQDAWMVKLMDPFYAEQDGWKCEKLYRPDVVLTAWRKFCHENARDVQKIPGEEDGYRNDIL
;
A
#
# COMPACT_ATOMS: atom_id res chain seq x y z
N MET A 1 -7.10 -8.17 -18.82
CA MET A 1 -6.01 -8.50 -19.75
C MET A 1 -5.73 -9.97 -19.53
N GLU A 2 -6.18 -10.82 -20.46
CA GLU A 2 -5.83 -12.24 -20.50
C GLU A 2 -4.44 -12.39 -21.11
N GLY A 3 -3.64 -13.34 -20.62
CA GLY A 3 -2.30 -13.59 -21.13
C GLY A 3 -1.93 -15.06 -21.08
N ASN A 4 -1.26 -15.55 -22.13
CA ASN A 4 -0.71 -16.90 -22.18
C ASN A 4 0.76 -16.89 -21.75
N TYR A 5 1.09 -17.67 -20.73
CA TYR A 5 2.43 -17.73 -20.15
C TYR A 5 3.03 -19.13 -20.39
N PRO A 6 4.14 -19.24 -21.15
CA PRO A 6 4.80 -20.53 -21.40
C PRO A 6 5.10 -21.28 -20.10
N GLY A 7 4.69 -22.55 -20.01
CA GLY A 7 4.86 -23.40 -18.82
C GLY A 7 3.86 -23.19 -17.68
N LEU A 8 3.06 -22.10 -17.71
CA LEU A 8 2.07 -21.78 -16.67
C LEU A 8 0.62 -21.76 -17.19
N GLY A 9 0.44 -21.74 -18.51
CA GLY A 9 -0.86 -21.73 -19.17
C GLY A 9 -1.49 -20.33 -19.30
N VAL A 10 -2.76 -20.31 -19.68
CA VAL A 10 -3.53 -19.08 -19.93
C VAL A 10 -4.09 -18.55 -18.61
N TRP A 11 -3.68 -17.35 -18.21
CA TRP A 11 -4.18 -16.69 -17.00
C TRP A 11 -5.09 -15.49 -17.35
N PRO A 12 -6.23 -15.32 -16.64
CA PRO A 12 -6.80 -16.21 -15.63
C PRO A 12 -7.36 -17.52 -16.22
N ASN A 13 -7.17 -18.64 -15.52
CA ASN A 13 -7.43 -20.01 -16.01
C ASN A 13 -8.93 -20.39 -16.13
N GLY A 14 -9.85 -19.41 -16.26
CA GLY A 14 -11.27 -19.65 -16.53
C GLY A 14 -12.09 -20.37 -15.44
N GLU A 15 -11.45 -20.86 -14.37
CA GLU A 15 -12.08 -21.62 -13.29
C GLU A 15 -13.27 -20.87 -12.67
N TRP A 16 -14.43 -21.52 -12.62
CA TRP A 16 -15.68 -20.89 -12.21
C TRP A 16 -15.69 -20.40 -10.75
N TRP A 17 -14.85 -20.99 -9.89
CA TRP A 17 -14.63 -20.55 -8.51
C TRP A 17 -13.57 -19.46 -8.36
N LYS A 18 -12.70 -19.26 -9.37
CA LYS A 18 -11.78 -18.11 -9.48
C LYS A 18 -12.43 -16.91 -10.16
N ARG A 19 -13.69 -17.03 -10.61
CA ARG A 19 -14.46 -15.89 -11.13
C ARG A 19 -14.60 -14.84 -10.03
N PRO A 20 -14.23 -13.58 -10.29
CA PRO A 20 -14.35 -12.54 -9.28
C PRO A 20 -15.80 -12.45 -8.82
N ARG A 21 -16.02 -12.40 -7.49
CA ARG A 21 -17.34 -12.18 -6.89
C ARG A 21 -17.98 -10.94 -7.53
N LYS A 22 -19.29 -11.00 -7.84
CA LYS A 22 -20.05 -9.86 -8.39
C LYS A 22 -19.79 -8.61 -7.54
N GLY A 23 -19.07 -7.64 -8.11
CA GLY A 23 -18.67 -6.39 -7.46
C GLY A 23 -17.58 -5.68 -8.25
N THR A 24 -17.42 -4.38 -8.02
CA THR A 24 -16.29 -3.63 -8.58
C THR A 24 -15.00 -4.15 -7.94
N PRO A 25 -14.01 -4.61 -8.72
CA PRO A 25 -12.75 -5.09 -8.16
C PRO A 25 -12.09 -3.99 -7.33
N THR A 26 -11.53 -4.36 -6.18
CA THR A 26 -10.76 -3.42 -5.36
C THR A 26 -9.54 -2.94 -6.14
N LYS A 27 -9.50 -1.64 -6.38
CA LYS A 27 -8.38 -0.97 -7.06
C LYS A 27 -7.49 -0.31 -6.01
N THR A 28 -6.22 -0.65 -6.03
CA THR A 28 -5.16 -0.02 -5.24
C THR A 28 -4.39 0.96 -6.11
N GLN A 29 -4.07 2.13 -5.58
CA GLN A 29 -3.31 3.17 -6.26
C GLN A 29 -2.32 3.79 -5.30
N LEU A 30 -1.04 3.82 -5.66
CA LEU A 30 0.00 4.54 -4.94
C LEU A 30 0.28 5.88 -5.63
N ARG A 31 0.47 6.93 -4.84
CA ARG A 31 0.79 8.29 -5.32
C ARG A 31 1.83 8.93 -4.42
N LEU A 32 2.69 9.78 -4.99
CA LEU A 32 3.57 10.65 -4.21
C LEU A 32 2.73 11.57 -3.29
N PRO A 33 3.20 11.84 -2.06
CA PRO A 33 4.51 11.47 -1.49
C PRO A 33 4.55 10.12 -0.73
N GLY A 34 3.57 9.23 -0.93
CA GLY A 34 3.43 8.00 -0.13
C GLY A 34 1.98 7.76 0.30
N CYS A 35 1.04 8.06 -0.59
CA CYS A 35 -0.39 7.92 -0.40
C CYS A 35 -0.87 6.64 -1.08
N LEU A 36 -1.52 5.76 -0.32
CA LEU A 36 -2.25 4.61 -0.85
C LEU A 36 -3.75 4.93 -0.87
N ARG A 37 -4.41 4.65 -1.98
CA ARG A 37 -5.86 4.69 -2.12
C ARG A 37 -6.39 3.32 -2.48
N VAL A 38 -7.38 2.85 -1.74
CA VAL A 38 -8.04 1.55 -1.94
C VAL A 38 -9.54 1.76 -2.14
N ASN A 39 -10.07 1.32 -3.28
CA ASN A 39 -11.49 1.51 -3.62
C ASN A 39 -12.08 0.30 -4.34
N PRO A 40 -13.16 -0.33 -3.83
CA PRO A 40 -13.76 -0.09 -2.50
C PRO A 40 -13.02 -0.84 -1.38
N PHE A 41 -12.96 -0.25 -0.18
CA PHE A 41 -12.51 -0.89 1.07
C PHE A 41 -12.99 -0.08 2.30
N PRO A 42 -13.40 -0.72 3.41
CA PRO A 42 -13.55 -2.18 3.61
C PRO A 42 -14.87 -2.74 3.06
N ALA A 43 -15.79 -1.87 2.60
CA ALA A 43 -17.08 -2.27 2.06
C ALA A 43 -17.42 -1.42 0.82
N PRO A 44 -18.38 -1.87 -0.02
CA PRO A 44 -18.82 -1.12 -1.20
C PRO A 44 -19.21 0.33 -0.87
N GLY A 45 -18.74 1.26 -1.71
CA GLY A 45 -18.99 2.69 -1.56
C GLY A 45 -18.14 3.39 -0.49
N ILE A 46 -17.19 2.70 0.13
CA ILE A 46 -16.18 3.30 1.01
C ILE A 46 -14.84 3.29 0.26
N VAL A 47 -14.13 4.42 0.31
CA VAL A 47 -12.76 4.56 -0.15
C VAL A 47 -11.85 4.66 1.06
N HIS A 48 -10.81 3.84 1.09
CA HIS A 48 -9.79 3.90 2.12
C HIS A 48 -8.56 4.64 1.61
N PHE A 49 -7.98 5.48 2.45
CA PHE A 49 -6.73 6.18 2.19
C PHE A 49 -5.75 5.94 3.32
N GLU A 50 -4.49 5.79 2.95
CA GLU A 50 -3.38 5.62 3.87
C GLU A 50 -2.21 6.53 3.51
N TRP A 51 -1.49 6.98 4.51
CA TRP A 51 -0.21 7.67 4.35
C TRP A 51 0.82 7.14 5.33
N TYR A 52 2.06 7.03 4.85
CA TYR A 52 3.24 6.63 5.63
C TYR A 52 4.18 7.84 5.74
N VAL A 53 3.83 8.79 6.61
CA VAL A 53 4.55 10.07 6.69
C VAL A 53 5.84 9.89 7.49
N PRO A 54 7.03 10.09 6.89
CA PRO A 54 8.29 9.95 7.63
C PRO A 54 8.35 10.94 8.80
N VAL A 55 8.79 10.47 9.96
CA VAL A 55 9.07 11.31 11.14
C VAL A 55 10.58 11.45 11.32
N ASP A 56 11.30 10.35 11.18
CA ASP A 56 12.76 10.26 11.22
C ASP A 56 13.22 9.07 10.35
N LYS A 57 14.50 8.67 10.44
CA LYS A 57 15.07 7.58 9.61
C LYS A 57 14.40 6.21 9.85
N ARG A 58 13.84 5.95 11.03
CA ARG A 58 13.29 4.64 11.43
C ARG A 58 11.79 4.65 11.71
N HIS A 59 11.17 5.83 11.80
CA HIS A 59 9.75 5.95 12.16
C HIS A 59 8.94 6.70 11.12
N HIS A 60 7.70 6.25 10.93
CA HIS A 60 6.69 6.95 10.15
C HIS A 60 5.39 7.05 10.96
N ARG A 61 4.62 8.11 10.72
CA ARG A 61 3.24 8.23 11.17
C ARG A 61 2.34 7.55 10.16
N TYR A 62 1.64 6.51 10.62
CA TYR A 62 0.68 5.79 9.81
C TYR A 62 -0.71 6.43 9.95
N PHE A 63 -1.13 7.17 8.93
CA PHE A 63 -2.46 7.77 8.88
C PHE A 63 -3.40 6.92 8.06
N GLN A 64 -4.61 6.70 8.57
CA GLN A 64 -5.66 5.89 7.96
C GLN A 64 -6.98 6.65 7.97
N PHE A 65 -7.62 6.78 6.81
CA PHE A 65 -8.91 7.45 6.67
C PHE A 65 -9.87 6.63 5.81
N SER A 66 -11.11 6.52 6.26
CA SER A 66 -12.18 5.92 5.47
C SER A 66 -13.20 6.98 5.08
N VAL A 67 -13.52 7.06 3.79
CA VAL A 67 -14.41 8.09 3.27
C VAL A 67 -15.56 7.49 2.47
N LYS A 68 -16.76 8.03 2.70
CA LYS A 68 -17.99 7.61 2.03
C LYS A 68 -18.81 8.83 1.66
N TRP A 69 -19.22 8.92 0.39
CA TRP A 69 -20.07 10.02 -0.08
C TRP A 69 -21.51 9.74 0.33
N THR A 70 -21.98 10.42 1.37
CA THR A 70 -23.31 10.23 1.97
C THR A 70 -23.70 11.48 2.76
N SER A 71 -25.01 11.71 2.96
CA SER A 71 -25.55 12.87 3.66
C SER A 71 -26.72 12.48 4.59
N GLY A 72 -27.11 13.39 5.47
CA GLY A 72 -28.24 13.24 6.39
C GLY A 72 -28.14 12.00 7.30
N LEU A 73 -29.25 11.30 7.51
CA LEU A 73 -29.33 10.13 8.39
C LEU A 73 -28.38 9.00 7.96
N LYS A 74 -28.12 8.85 6.66
CA LYS A 74 -27.17 7.85 6.13
C LYS A 74 -25.74 8.15 6.56
N ALA A 75 -25.35 9.43 6.65
CA ALA A 75 -24.04 9.83 7.18
C ALA A 75 -23.90 9.51 8.66
N TRP A 76 -24.96 9.74 9.44
CA TRP A 76 -24.96 9.39 10.87
C TRP A 76 -24.85 7.88 11.11
N ARG A 77 -25.61 7.07 10.35
CA ARG A 77 -25.48 5.61 10.36
C ARG A 77 -24.08 5.14 9.99
N PHE A 78 -23.46 5.77 8.98
CA PHE A 78 -22.08 5.46 8.61
C PHE A 78 -21.10 5.78 9.74
N ARG A 79 -21.25 6.94 10.38
CA ARG A 79 -20.40 7.34 11.52
C ARG A 79 -20.52 6.35 12.68
N LEU A 80 -21.73 5.92 13.04
CA LEU A 80 -21.92 4.90 14.06
C LEU A 80 -21.31 3.55 13.68
N ALA A 81 -21.60 3.06 12.48
CA ALA A 81 -21.04 1.79 12.00
C ALA A 81 -19.51 1.84 11.94
N TYR A 82 -18.94 3.01 11.60
CA TYR A 82 -17.51 3.22 11.60
C TYR A 82 -16.92 3.06 13.01
N TRP A 83 -17.48 3.73 14.01
CA TRP A 83 -16.96 3.68 15.37
C TRP A 83 -17.16 2.33 16.05
N LEU A 84 -18.31 1.69 15.84
CA LEU A 84 -18.68 0.45 16.52
C LEU A 84 -18.06 -0.80 15.87
N TRP A 85 -17.80 -0.76 14.56
CA TRP A 85 -17.41 -1.95 13.82
C TRP A 85 -16.21 -1.72 12.91
N TRP A 86 -16.33 -0.82 11.92
CA TRP A 86 -15.32 -0.75 10.86
C TRP A 86 -13.95 -0.30 11.34
N ARG A 87 -13.87 0.61 12.30
CA ARG A 87 -12.60 1.05 12.88
C ARG A 87 -11.87 -0.12 13.52
N TRP A 88 -12.57 -0.96 14.29
CA TRP A 88 -11.93 -2.11 14.94
C TRP A 88 -11.53 -3.17 13.90
N LEU A 89 -12.44 -3.54 12.99
CA LEU A 89 -12.17 -4.61 12.04
C LEU A 89 -11.10 -4.21 11.00
N ALA A 90 -11.22 -3.03 10.39
CA ALA A 90 -10.29 -2.60 9.36
C ALA A 90 -9.00 -2.04 9.97
N HIS A 91 -9.08 -1.02 10.82
CA HIS A 91 -7.88 -0.30 11.27
C HIS A 91 -7.09 -1.04 12.34
N VAL A 92 -7.75 -1.83 13.19
CA VAL A 92 -7.07 -2.56 14.27
C VAL A 92 -6.70 -3.98 13.83
N GLN A 93 -7.67 -4.77 13.39
CA GLN A 93 -7.39 -6.18 13.03
C GLN A 93 -6.65 -6.31 11.71
N PHE A 94 -7.18 -5.73 10.62
CA PHE A 94 -6.57 -5.88 9.30
C PHE A 94 -5.25 -5.09 9.20
N ASN A 95 -5.29 -3.77 9.32
CA ASN A 95 -4.10 -2.93 9.16
C ASN A 95 -3.07 -3.11 10.31
N GLY A 96 -3.47 -3.72 11.43
CA GLY A 96 -2.55 -4.09 12.51
C GLY A 96 -1.58 -5.20 12.08
N GLN A 97 -2.01 -6.11 11.20
CA GLN A 97 -1.14 -7.14 10.62
C GLN A 97 -0.12 -6.51 9.67
N ASP A 98 -0.55 -5.55 8.85
CA ASP A 98 0.35 -4.80 7.96
C ASP A 98 1.43 -4.06 8.77
N ALA A 99 1.03 -3.37 9.83
CA ALA A 99 1.96 -2.67 10.71
C ALA A 99 2.95 -3.63 11.41
N TRP A 100 2.52 -4.86 11.73
CA TRP A 100 3.41 -5.88 12.26
C TRP A 100 4.40 -6.40 11.21
N MET A 101 3.94 -6.64 9.98
CA MET A 101 4.80 -7.07 8.88
C MET A 101 5.90 -6.03 8.59
N VAL A 102 5.56 -4.74 8.57
CA VAL A 102 6.54 -3.66 8.39
C VAL A 102 7.64 -3.71 9.45
N LYS A 103 7.28 -3.97 10.73
CA LYS A 103 8.27 -4.11 11.81
C LYS A 103 9.19 -5.32 11.63
N LEU A 104 8.68 -6.41 11.08
CA LEU A 104 9.48 -7.60 10.81
C LEU A 104 10.45 -7.39 9.63
N MET A 105 10.08 -6.54 8.67
CA MET A 105 10.92 -6.21 7.51
C MET A 105 12.04 -5.20 7.85
N ASP A 106 11.84 -4.34 8.86
CA ASP A 106 12.76 -3.25 9.20
C ASP A 106 14.23 -3.69 9.36
N PRO A 107 14.58 -4.75 10.14
CA PRO A 107 15.98 -5.15 10.31
C PRO A 107 16.65 -5.58 9.01
N PHE A 108 15.91 -6.19 8.08
CA PHE A 108 16.47 -6.62 6.80
C PHE A 108 16.90 -5.43 5.94
N TYR A 109 16.06 -4.39 5.84
CA TYR A 109 16.38 -3.21 5.03
C TYR A 109 17.29 -2.20 5.73
N ALA A 110 17.17 -2.07 7.06
CA ALA A 110 17.93 -1.09 7.82
C ALA A 110 19.36 -1.55 8.15
N GLU A 111 19.56 -2.86 8.38
CA GLU A 111 20.79 -3.38 8.99
C GLU A 111 21.49 -4.45 8.12
N GLN A 112 20.79 -5.13 7.20
CA GLN A 112 21.31 -6.28 6.45
C GLN A 112 21.46 -6.03 4.94
N ASP A 113 21.58 -4.76 4.53
CA ASP A 113 21.72 -4.36 3.12
C ASP A 113 20.61 -4.93 2.20
N GLY A 114 19.38 -4.98 2.73
CA GLY A 114 18.25 -5.65 2.09
C GLY A 114 17.94 -5.17 0.68
N TRP A 115 18.25 -3.90 0.36
CA TRP A 115 18.09 -3.35 -0.99
C TRP A 115 18.94 -4.06 -2.06
N LYS A 116 20.11 -4.62 -1.68
CA LYS A 116 20.98 -5.39 -2.58
C LYS A 116 20.68 -6.89 -2.54
N CYS A 117 20.11 -7.37 -1.43
CA CYS A 117 19.94 -8.79 -1.14
C CYS A 117 18.52 -9.33 -1.37
N GLU A 118 17.52 -8.46 -1.58
CA GLU A 118 16.14 -8.89 -1.78
C GLU A 118 15.97 -9.76 -3.04
N LYS A 119 15.12 -10.78 -2.92
CA LYS A 119 14.77 -11.68 -4.04
C LYS A 119 13.31 -11.49 -4.38
N LEU A 120 13.06 -10.61 -5.33
CA LEU A 120 11.70 -10.28 -5.78
C LEU A 120 11.11 -11.40 -6.66
N TYR A 121 9.80 -11.54 -6.62
CA TYR A 121 9.04 -12.42 -7.51
C TYR A 121 8.04 -11.62 -8.36
N ARG A 122 7.35 -12.32 -9.27
CA ARG A 122 6.58 -11.70 -10.37
C ARG A 122 5.62 -10.56 -9.97
N PRO A 123 4.83 -10.64 -8.88
CA PRO A 123 3.92 -9.57 -8.43
C PRO A 123 4.62 -8.32 -7.88
N ASP A 124 5.91 -8.42 -7.52
CA ASP A 124 6.68 -7.29 -7.02
C ASP A 124 7.05 -6.28 -8.12
N VAL A 125 6.64 -6.55 -9.37
CA VAL A 125 6.70 -5.58 -10.48
C VAL A 125 6.02 -4.26 -10.12
N VAL A 126 4.99 -4.28 -9.26
CA VAL A 126 4.32 -3.06 -8.79
C VAL A 126 5.23 -2.27 -7.85
N LEU A 127 6.03 -2.95 -7.01
CA LEU A 127 6.96 -2.30 -6.09
C LEU A 127 8.12 -1.67 -6.85
N THR A 128 8.70 -2.37 -7.83
CA THR A 128 9.79 -1.80 -8.65
C THR A 128 9.31 -0.64 -9.51
N ALA A 129 8.10 -0.73 -10.09
CA ALA A 129 7.48 0.38 -10.80
C ALA A 129 7.25 1.60 -9.89
N TRP A 130 6.80 1.38 -8.65
CA TRP A 130 6.64 2.45 -7.66
C TRP A 130 7.98 3.11 -7.30
N ARG A 131 9.02 2.33 -7.04
CA ARG A 131 10.36 2.84 -6.72
C ARG A 131 10.91 3.71 -7.85
N LYS A 132 10.81 3.24 -9.10
CA LYS A 132 11.19 4.00 -10.29
C LYS A 132 10.40 5.29 -10.42
N PHE A 133 9.08 5.22 -10.26
CA PHE A 133 8.21 6.40 -10.31
C PHE A 133 8.60 7.44 -9.25
N CYS A 134 8.89 7.02 -8.02
CA CYS A 134 9.38 7.91 -6.97
C CYS A 134 10.72 8.56 -7.32
N HIS A 135 11.68 7.77 -7.81
CA HIS A 135 13.00 8.28 -8.19
C HIS A 135 12.89 9.37 -9.27
N GLU A 136 12.02 9.18 -10.26
CA GLU A 136 11.87 10.10 -11.39
C GLU A 136 10.99 11.33 -11.09
N ASN A 137 10.05 11.23 -10.15
CA ASN A 137 8.99 12.24 -9.97
C ASN A 137 8.93 12.86 -8.56
N ALA A 138 9.74 12.38 -7.60
CA ALA A 138 9.85 13.02 -6.30
C ALA A 138 10.38 14.45 -6.46
N ARG A 139 9.84 15.38 -5.67
CA ARG A 139 10.23 16.80 -5.76
C ARG A 139 11.65 17.04 -5.27
N ASP A 140 12.05 16.33 -4.24
CA ASP A 140 13.38 16.39 -3.64
C ASP A 140 13.58 15.20 -2.69
N VAL A 141 14.83 14.96 -2.28
CA VAL A 141 15.21 14.03 -1.22
C VAL A 141 15.49 14.83 0.06
N GLN A 142 14.76 14.52 1.12
CA GLN A 142 14.97 15.18 2.42
C GLN A 142 16.38 14.87 2.95
N LYS A 143 17.17 15.91 3.19
CA LYS A 143 18.50 15.81 3.80
C LYS A 143 18.41 15.79 5.32
N ILE A 144 19.32 15.06 5.97
CA ILE A 144 19.50 15.11 7.42
C ILE A 144 20.47 16.27 7.74
N PRO A 145 20.08 17.22 8.61
CA PRO A 145 20.96 18.32 8.98
C PRO A 145 22.29 17.79 9.57
N GLY A 146 23.42 18.20 8.97
CA GLY A 146 24.76 17.83 9.44
C GLY A 146 25.35 16.55 8.84
N GLU A 147 24.65 15.88 7.93
CA GLU A 147 25.17 14.73 7.16
C GLU A 147 25.56 15.25 5.76
N GLU A 148 26.83 15.11 5.35
CA GLU A 148 27.28 15.51 4.00
C GLU A 148 26.54 14.72 2.92
N ASP A 149 26.29 15.35 1.75
CA ASP A 149 25.61 14.76 0.59
C ASP A 149 26.43 13.60 -0.02
N GLY A 150 26.44 12.46 0.65
CA GLY A 150 26.92 11.20 0.10
C GLY A 150 25.89 10.66 -0.88
N TYR A 151 25.85 11.21 -2.09
CA TYR A 151 25.06 10.64 -3.18
C TYR A 151 25.59 9.22 -3.48
N ARG A 152 24.89 8.20 -2.99
CA ARG A 152 25.19 6.79 -3.26
C ARG A 152 24.82 6.45 -4.71
N ASN A 153 25.78 6.65 -5.60
CA ASN A 153 25.72 6.27 -7.02
C ASN A 153 25.73 4.74 -7.24
N ASP A 154 25.76 3.91 -6.18
CA ASP A 154 25.95 2.46 -6.26
C ASP A 154 24.65 1.62 -6.26
N ILE A 155 23.48 2.25 -6.46
CA ILE A 155 22.16 1.58 -6.43
C ILE A 155 21.42 1.73 -7.78
N LEU A 156 22.15 1.63 -8.90
CA LEU A 156 21.58 1.43 -10.24
C LEU A 156 22.18 0.19 -10.90
#